data_AF-A0A966Q3Q3-F1
#
_entry.id   AF-A0A966Q3Q3-F1
#
_cell.length_a   1.000
_cell.length_b   1.000
_cell.length_c   1.000
_cell.angle_alpha   90.00
_cell.angle_beta   90.00
_cell.angle_gamma   90.00
#
_symmetry.space_group_name_H-M   'P 1'
#
loop_
_entity.id
_entity.type
_entity.pdbx_description
1 polymer ?
#
loop_
_entity_poly.entity_id
_entity_poly.type
_entity_poly.pdbx_seq_one_letter_code
_entity_poly.pdbx_strand_id
1 'polypeptide(L)'
;MARGNNRTINVKIPTTKVIKALEYKLAQIKVDYAKQDENEAKYQKQMDTWRKQVTKFAIANISKAENLRTSYRSWNNNLNVDFDLKVDEKDFPKEPERNFEVINQHVYNDMKEEIENA
;
A
#
# COMPACT_ATOMS: atom_id res chain seq x y z
N MET A 1 -1.11 -8.59 -31.96
CA MET A 1 -0.35 -8.99 -30.75
C MET A 1 1.13 -8.64 -30.96
N ALA A 2 1.62 -7.59 -30.32
CA ALA A 2 3.02 -7.16 -30.42
C ALA A 2 3.90 -8.06 -29.54
N ARG A 3 4.49 -9.11 -30.14
CA ARG A 3 5.61 -9.84 -29.54
C ARG A 3 6.88 -9.04 -29.83
N GLY A 4 7.23 -8.15 -28.90
CA GLY A 4 8.44 -7.34 -28.96
C GLY A 4 9.67 -8.19 -29.22
N ASN A 5 10.47 -7.75 -30.18
CA ASN A 5 11.66 -8.42 -30.68
C ASN A 5 12.60 -8.85 -29.55
N ASN A 6 12.89 -10.14 -29.53
CA ASN A 6 13.82 -10.84 -28.64
C ASN A 6 15.30 -10.45 -28.89
N ARG A 7 15.59 -9.14 -28.94
CA ARG A 7 16.95 -8.62 -28.91
C ARG A 7 17.37 -8.53 -27.45
N THR A 8 17.77 -9.67 -26.89
CA THR A 8 18.52 -9.69 -25.64
C THR A 8 19.78 -8.87 -25.85
N ILE A 9 19.83 -7.69 -25.25
CA ILE A 9 20.98 -6.79 -25.36
C ILE A 9 22.11 -7.43 -24.54
N ASN A 10 22.96 -8.21 -25.20
CA ASN A 10 24.14 -8.80 -24.57
C ASN A 10 25.27 -7.76 -24.52
N VAL A 11 25.17 -6.81 -23.59
CA VAL A 11 26.24 -5.83 -23.34
C VAL A 11 27.30 -6.49 -22.46
N LYS A 12 28.57 -6.42 -22.87
CA LYS A 12 29.68 -6.76 -21.96
C LYS A 12 29.71 -5.74 -20.81
N ILE A 13 29.16 -6.12 -19.66
CA ILE A 13 29.20 -5.31 -18.45
C ILE A 13 30.50 -5.64 -17.70
N PRO A 14 31.31 -4.64 -17.29
CA PRO A 14 32.46 -4.87 -16.42
C PRO A 14 32.02 -5.54 -15.11
N THR A 15 32.72 -6.60 -14.70
CA THR A 15 32.44 -7.35 -13.45
C THR A 15 32.37 -6.43 -12.23
N THR A 16 33.23 -5.42 -12.17
CA THR A 16 33.23 -4.40 -11.10
C THR A 16 31.93 -3.60 -11.01
N LYS A 17 31.23 -3.36 -12.13
CA LYS A 17 29.91 -2.71 -12.10
C LYS A 17 28.83 -3.64 -11.58
N VAL A 18 28.92 -4.94 -11.91
CA VAL A 18 27.98 -5.95 -11.42
C VAL A 18 28.12 -6.13 -9.91
N ILE A 19 29.36 -6.30 -9.41
CA ILE A 19 29.65 -6.42 -7.97
C ILE A 19 29.10 -5.21 -7.20
N LYS A 20 29.37 -3.99 -7.67
CA LYS A 20 28.84 -2.77 -7.03
C LYS A 20 27.30 -2.71 -7.02
N ALA A 21 26.66 -3.16 -8.09
CA ALA A 21 25.20 -3.20 -8.16
C ALA A 21 24.61 -4.24 -7.20
N LEU A 22 25.26 -5.39 -7.05
CA LEU A 22 24.89 -6.44 -6.10
C LEU A 22 25.07 -5.97 -4.65
N GLU A 23 26.21 -5.36 -4.31
CA GLU A 23 26.46 -4.78 -2.98
C GLU A 23 25.41 -3.72 -2.62
N TYR A 24 25.09 -2.82 -3.57
CA TYR A 24 24.05 -1.81 -3.40
C TYR A 24 22.68 -2.44 -3.16
N LYS A 25 22.29 -3.43 -3.97
CA LYS A 25 21.01 -4.13 -3.85
C LYS A 25 20.89 -4.86 -2.51
N LEU A 26 21.97 -5.52 -2.06
CA LEU A 26 22.04 -6.20 -0.77
C LEU A 26 21.84 -5.21 0.38
N ALA A 27 22.55 -4.07 0.36
CA ALA A 27 22.39 -3.03 1.36
C ALA A 27 20.95 -2.47 1.38
N GLN A 28 20.36 -2.25 0.20
CA GLN A 28 19.00 -1.77 0.07
C GLN A 28 17.98 -2.76 0.68
N ILE A 29 18.01 -4.04 0.30
CA ILE A 29 17.09 -5.06 0.81
C ILE A 29 17.17 -5.19 2.34
N LYS A 30 18.39 -5.13 2.91
CA LYS A 30 18.58 -5.14 4.37
C LYS A 30 17.92 -3.95 5.05
N VAL A 31 18.07 -2.75 4.49
CA VAL A 31 17.47 -1.52 5.03
C VAL A 31 15.95 -1.54 4.88
N ASP A 32 15.43 -1.98 3.73
CA ASP A 32 14.00 -2.03 3.44
C ASP A 32 13.30 -3.05 4.34
N TYR A 33 13.86 -4.26 4.49
CA TYR A 33 13.35 -5.27 5.41
C TYR A 33 13.37 -4.80 6.87
N ALA A 34 14.45 -4.15 7.30
CA ALA A 34 14.54 -3.64 8.68
C ALA A 34 13.53 -2.52 8.98
N LYS A 35 13.16 -1.71 7.98
CA LYS A 35 12.23 -0.58 8.14
C LYS A 35 10.78 -0.92 7.85
N GLN A 36 10.48 -2.11 7.32
CA GLN A 36 9.12 -2.45 6.87
C GLN A 36 8.09 -2.36 8.00
N ASP A 37 8.44 -2.77 9.22
CA ASP A 37 7.53 -2.74 10.38
C ASP A 37 7.22 -1.30 10.81
N GLU A 38 8.23 -0.43 10.79
CA GLU A 38 8.04 1.00 11.10
C GLU A 38 7.20 1.69 10.03
N ASN A 39 7.42 1.36 8.76
CA ASN A 39 6.66 1.91 7.64
C ASN A 39 5.21 1.42 7.67
N GLU A 40 4.98 0.16 8.03
CA GLU A 40 3.65 -0.40 8.26
C GLU A 40 2.93 0.32 9.41
N ALA A 41 3.61 0.50 10.55
CA ALA A 41 3.03 1.23 11.67
C ALA A 41 2.66 2.68 11.30
N LYS A 42 3.47 3.35 10.48
CA LYS A 42 3.16 4.70 9.96
C LYS A 42 1.96 4.68 9.03
N TYR A 43 1.91 3.72 8.09
CA TYR A 43 0.79 3.56 7.17
C TYR A 43 -0.52 3.28 7.90
N GLN A 44 -0.53 2.36 8.87
CA GLN A 44 -1.72 2.05 9.67
C GLN A 44 -2.23 3.27 10.44
N LYS A 45 -1.33 4.08 11.02
CA LYS A 45 -1.70 5.36 11.68
C LYS A 45 -2.33 6.36 10.72
N GLN A 46 -1.79 6.47 9.50
CA GLN A 46 -2.36 7.32 8.46
C GLN A 46 -3.74 6.81 8.05
N MET A 47 -3.90 5.49 7.88
CA MET A 47 -5.16 4.85 7.53
C MET A 47 -6.23 5.07 8.59
N ASP A 48 -5.89 4.94 9.87
CA ASP A 48 -6.82 5.21 10.97
C ASP A 48 -7.22 6.69 11.06
N THR A 49 -6.29 7.59 10.76
CA THR A 49 -6.57 9.02 10.68
C THR A 49 -7.51 9.33 9.51
N TRP A 50 -7.25 8.74 8.34
CA TRP A 50 -8.08 8.87 7.16
C TRP A 50 -9.49 8.31 7.39
N ARG A 51 -9.63 7.11 7.97
CA ARG A 51 -10.94 6.55 8.35
C ARG A 51 -11.76 7.51 9.22
N LYS A 52 -11.12 8.12 10.24
CA LYS A 52 -11.78 9.13 11.09
C LYS A 52 -12.18 10.38 10.30
N GLN A 53 -11.37 10.82 9.36
CA GLN A 53 -11.69 11.94 8.47
C GLN A 53 -12.88 11.62 7.57
N VAL A 54 -12.92 10.42 6.97
CA VAL A 54 -14.04 9.95 6.15
C VAL A 54 -15.33 9.88 6.98
N THR A 55 -15.29 9.30 8.19
CA THR A 55 -16.46 9.29 9.08
C THR A 55 -16.95 10.70 9.42
N LYS A 56 -16.04 11.60 9.77
CA LYS A 56 -16.37 13.00 10.07
C LYS A 56 -16.96 13.71 8.86
N PHE A 57 -16.40 13.47 7.68
CA PHE A 57 -16.89 14.00 6.42
C PHE A 57 -18.32 13.51 6.12
N ALA A 58 -18.59 12.21 6.34
CA ALA A 58 -19.91 11.63 6.14
C ALA A 58 -20.96 12.24 7.08
N ILE A 59 -20.63 12.36 8.38
CA ILE A 59 -21.53 12.97 9.38
C ILE A 59 -21.81 14.44 9.02
N ALA A 60 -20.80 15.20 8.60
CA ALA A 60 -20.95 16.61 8.25
C ALA A 60 -21.80 16.84 6.99
N ASN A 61 -21.84 15.87 6.08
CA ASN A 61 -22.57 15.96 4.81
C ASN A 61 -23.86 15.14 4.77
N ILE A 62 -24.29 14.53 5.89
CA ILE A 62 -25.46 13.65 5.94
C ILE A 62 -26.76 14.31 5.45
N SER A 63 -26.87 15.65 5.54
CA SER A 63 -28.02 16.40 5.01
C SER A 63 -28.16 16.34 3.48
N LYS A 64 -27.06 16.03 2.77
CA LYS A 64 -27.03 15.84 1.32
C LYS A 64 -27.19 14.38 0.92
N ALA A 65 -27.47 13.50 1.88
CA ALA A 65 -27.52 12.08 1.61
C ALA A 65 -28.74 11.67 0.80
N GLU A 66 -28.53 10.71 -0.08
CA GLU A 66 -29.56 10.02 -0.87
C GLU A 66 -29.78 8.62 -0.28
N ASN A 67 -30.93 8.00 -0.59
CA ASN A 67 -31.25 6.63 -0.18
C ASN A 67 -31.10 6.34 1.33
N LEU A 68 -31.43 7.30 2.20
CA LEU A 68 -31.32 7.11 3.65
C LEU A 68 -32.23 5.97 4.12
N ARG A 69 -31.62 4.95 4.71
CA ARG A 69 -32.27 3.74 5.22
C ARG A 69 -31.92 3.55 6.68
N THR A 70 -32.94 3.22 7.47
CA THR A 70 -32.79 2.92 8.89
C THR A 70 -33.40 1.56 9.20
N SER A 71 -32.66 0.70 9.90
CA SER A 71 -33.11 -0.62 10.34
C SER A 71 -32.88 -0.76 11.83
N TYR A 72 -33.96 -0.61 12.61
CA TYR A 72 -33.94 -0.88 14.04
C TYR A 72 -34.10 -2.37 14.30
N ARG A 73 -33.17 -2.94 15.08
CA ARG A 73 -33.16 -4.35 15.49
C ARG A 73 -33.51 -4.42 16.96
N SER A 74 -34.76 -4.74 17.27
CA SER A 74 -35.28 -4.79 18.64
C SER A 74 -34.62 -5.86 19.52
N TRP A 75 -34.07 -6.93 18.94
CA TRP A 75 -33.45 -8.03 19.67
C TRP A 75 -32.03 -7.72 20.19
N ASN A 76 -31.37 -6.67 19.68
CA ASN A 76 -30.08 -6.20 20.20
C ASN A 76 -30.03 -4.68 20.41
N ASN A 77 -31.18 -4.00 20.39
CA ASN A 77 -31.34 -2.55 20.54
C ASN A 77 -30.42 -1.72 19.61
N ASN A 78 -30.10 -2.24 18.43
CA ASN A 78 -29.20 -1.57 17.50
C ASN A 78 -29.96 -0.90 16.35
N LEU A 79 -29.62 0.35 16.03
CA LEU A 79 -30.14 1.07 14.87
C LEU A 79 -29.05 1.13 13.79
N ASN A 80 -29.25 0.41 12.70
CA ASN A 80 -28.39 0.54 11.53
C ASN A 80 -28.87 1.72 10.68
N VAL A 81 -27.96 2.62 10.35
CA VAL A 81 -28.21 3.75 9.45
C VAL A 81 -27.27 3.62 8.26
N ASP A 82 -27.84 3.62 7.06
CA ASP A 82 -27.15 3.47 5.77
C ASP A 82 -27.64 4.58 4.85
N PHE A 83 -26.73 5.24 4.15
CA PHE A 83 -27.06 6.35 3.26
C PHE A 83 -25.96 6.54 2.22
N ASP A 84 -26.37 6.99 1.03
CA ASP A 84 -25.45 7.30 -0.05
C ASP A 84 -25.06 8.78 0.00
N LEU A 85 -23.78 9.10 -0.14
CA LEU A 85 -23.30 10.45 -0.37
C LEU A 85 -22.66 10.53 -1.74
N LYS A 86 -23.22 11.37 -2.61
CA LYS A 86 -22.57 11.73 -3.86
C LYS A 86 -21.50 12.79 -3.56
N VAL A 87 -20.27 12.46 -3.87
CA VAL A 87 -19.10 13.31 -3.61
C VAL A 87 -18.23 13.43 -4.84
N ASP A 88 -17.68 14.61 -5.04
CA ASP A 88 -16.61 14.82 -6.00
C ASP A 88 -15.29 14.39 -5.38
N GLU A 89 -14.44 13.72 -6.17
CA GLU A 89 -13.13 13.21 -5.73
C GLU A 89 -12.23 14.30 -5.13
N LYS A 90 -12.38 15.54 -5.60
CA LYS A 90 -11.61 16.70 -5.12
C LYS A 90 -11.92 17.08 -3.67
N ASP A 91 -13.14 16.80 -3.22
CA ASP A 91 -13.62 17.14 -1.88
C ASP A 91 -13.51 15.95 -0.91
N PHE A 92 -13.21 14.76 -1.43
CA PHE A 92 -13.09 13.55 -0.65
C PHE A 92 -11.69 13.42 -0.02
N PRO A 93 -11.56 13.00 1.26
CA PRO A 93 -10.26 12.79 1.87
C PRO A 93 -9.39 11.82 1.07
N LYS A 94 -8.17 12.23 0.70
CA LYS A 94 -7.26 11.37 -0.07
C LYS A 94 -6.82 10.17 0.76
N GLU A 95 -7.02 8.97 0.21
CA GLU A 95 -6.60 7.73 0.84
C GLU A 95 -5.06 7.66 0.93
N PRO A 96 -4.49 7.25 2.07
CA PRO A 96 -3.06 7.01 2.21
C PRO A 96 -2.59 5.91 1.25
N GLU A 97 -1.47 6.12 0.58
CA GLU A 97 -0.85 5.14 -0.31
C GLU A 97 0.25 4.37 0.43
N ARG A 98 0.28 3.04 0.28
CA ARG A 98 1.33 2.19 0.85
C ARG A 98 2.57 2.22 -0.04
N ASN A 99 3.46 3.17 0.22
CA ASN A 99 4.64 3.43 -0.61
C ASN A 99 5.89 2.63 -0.22
N PHE A 100 5.73 1.36 0.19
CA PHE A 100 6.84 0.46 0.48
C PHE A 100 6.42 -0.99 0.22
N GLU A 101 7.40 -1.81 -0.14
CA GLU A 101 7.20 -3.24 -0.34
C GLU A 101 7.34 -3.98 0.99
N VAL A 102 6.55 -5.05 1.16
CA VAL A 102 6.75 -6.00 2.25
C VAL A 102 7.49 -7.20 1.70
N ILE A 103 8.64 -7.49 2.30
CA ILE A 103 9.46 -8.63 1.91
C ILE A 103 9.22 -9.72 2.94
N ASN A 104 8.64 -10.83 2.49
CA ASN A 104 8.49 -12.01 3.35
C ASN A 104 9.86 -12.56 3.76
N GLN A 105 9.97 -13.09 4.97
CA GLN A 105 11.26 -13.54 5.52
C GLN A 105 11.98 -14.58 4.64
N HIS A 106 11.24 -15.52 4.05
CA HIS A 106 11.80 -16.50 3.11
C HIS A 106 12.38 -15.82 1.87
N VAL A 107 11.62 -14.90 1.26
CA VAL A 107 12.07 -14.13 0.08
C VAL A 107 13.29 -13.28 0.42
N TYR A 108 13.32 -12.67 1.61
CA TYR A 108 14.48 -11.91 2.08
C TYR A 108 15.74 -12.78 2.20
N ASN A 109 15.60 -13.97 2.79
CA ASN A 109 16.72 -14.90 2.94
C ASN A 109 17.22 -15.40 1.58
N ASP A 110 16.30 -15.80 0.69
CA ASP A 110 16.63 -16.27 -0.66
C ASP A 110 17.35 -15.17 -1.45
N MET A 111 16.82 -13.95 -1.46
CA MET A 111 17.44 -12.81 -2.16
C MET A 111 18.83 -12.48 -1.59
N LYS A 112 19.02 -12.61 -0.28
CA LYS A 112 20.31 -12.38 0.36
C LYS A 112 21.31 -13.47 -0.02
N GLU A 113 20.91 -14.74 0.04
CA GLU A 113 21.77 -15.87 -0.34
C GLU A 113 22.12 -15.86 -1.83
N GLU A 114 21.17 -15.52 -2.71
CA GLU A 114 21.43 -15.38 -4.14
C GLU A 114 22.47 -14.29 -4.42
N ILE A 115 22.39 -13.14 -3.73
CA ILE A 115 23.34 -12.04 -3.95
C ILE A 115 24.72 -12.36 -3.34
N GLU A 116 24.77 -13.04 -2.19
CA GLU A 116 26.03 -13.41 -1.53
C GLU A 116 26.78 -14.54 -2.28
N ASN A 117 26.07 -15.35 -3.08
CA ASN A 117 26.64 -16.45 -3.87
C ASN A 117 26.76 -16.17 -5.38
N ALA A 118 26.41 -14.96 -5.84
CA ALA A 118 26.48 -14.53 -7.25
C ALA A 118 27.89 -14.10 -7.69
#